data_AF-A0A9E5TJW5-F1
#
_entry.id   AF-A0A9E5TJW5-F1
#
_cell.length_a   1.000
_cell.length_b   1.000
_cell.length_c   1.000
_cell.angle_alpha   90.00
_cell.angle_beta   90.00
_cell.angle_gamma   90.00
#
_symmetry.space_group_name_H-M   'P 1'
#
loop_
_entity.id
_entity.type
_entity.pdbx_description
1 polymer ?
#
loop_
_entity_poly.entity_id
_entity_poly.type
_entity_poly.pdbx_seq_one_letter_code
_entity_poly.pdbx_strand_id
1 'polypeptide(L)'
;MNAQRLAEQLSAYLESINPERSSVSVTGIEEINMGWETELYTFEVRSTINGEQVNERRVLRVFQGDGAGRKSAKEYNLMRKLDMVGYPVPRVYDHEGSGMIMEKPFIL
;
A
#
# COMPACT_ATOMS: atom_id res chain seq x y z
N MET A 1 5.39 13.64 -2.24
CA MET A 1 4.28 13.50 -3.22
C MET A 1 3.11 14.41 -2.79
N ASN A 2 2.23 14.87 -3.68
CA ASN A 2 1.03 15.63 -3.25
C ASN A 2 0.02 14.65 -2.59
N ALA A 3 -0.36 14.90 -1.34
CA ALA A 3 -1.25 14.02 -0.57
C ALA A 3 -2.61 13.78 -1.26
N GLN A 4 -3.19 14.79 -1.90
CA GLN A 4 -4.48 14.65 -2.59
C GLN A 4 -4.37 13.69 -3.78
N ARG A 5 -3.33 13.87 -4.60
CA ARG A 5 -3.07 13.00 -5.75
C ARG A 5 -2.79 11.55 -5.31
N LEU A 6 -2.04 11.40 -4.21
CA LEU A 6 -1.75 10.09 -3.64
C LEU A 6 -3.03 9.39 -3.17
N ALA A 7 -3.94 10.11 -2.51
CA ALA A 7 -5.23 9.56 -2.10
C ALA A 7 -6.05 9.06 -3.30
N GLU A 8 -6.10 9.83 -4.39
CA GLU A 8 -6.81 9.46 -5.62
C GLU A 8 -6.20 8.21 -6.27
N GLN A 9 -4.87 8.16 -6.40
CA GLN A 9 -4.16 7.00 -6.96
C GLN A 9 -4.38 5.73 -6.11
N LEU A 10 -4.30 5.83 -4.79
CA LEU A 10 -4.53 4.70 -3.88
C LEU A 10 -5.98 4.25 -3.88
N SER A 11 -6.95 5.18 -3.95
CA SER A 11 -8.37 4.84 -4.01
C SER A 11 -8.67 4.04 -5.27
N ALA A 12 -8.19 4.50 -6.43
CA ALA A 12 -8.36 3.80 -7.70
C ALA A 12 -7.66 2.43 -7.71
N TYR A 13 -6.44 2.35 -7.16
CA TYR A 13 -5.71 1.09 -7.06
C TYR A 13 -6.47 0.06 -6.21
N LEU A 14 -6.89 0.43 -5.00
CA LEU A 14 -7.59 -0.46 -4.07
C LEU A 14 -8.94 -0.95 -4.62
N GLU A 15 -9.65 -0.12 -5.38
CA GLU A 15 -10.86 -0.53 -6.08
C GLU A 15 -10.55 -1.49 -7.25
N SER A 16 -9.47 -1.26 -7.99
CA SER A 16 -9.09 -2.11 -9.13
C SER A 16 -8.64 -3.54 -8.75
N ILE A 17 -8.07 -3.72 -7.56
CA ILE A 17 -7.52 -5.01 -7.13
C ILE A 17 -8.54 -5.88 -6.37
N ASN A 18 -9.66 -5.30 -5.93
CA ASN A 18 -10.71 -6.03 -5.22
C ASN A 18 -12.09 -5.66 -5.76
N PRO A 19 -12.66 -6.47 -6.68
CA PRO A 19 -13.99 -6.21 -7.26
C PRO A 19 -15.15 -6.19 -6.28
N GLU A 20 -15.00 -6.81 -5.10
CA GLU A 20 -16.03 -6.78 -4.04
C GLU A 20 -16.00 -5.48 -3.24
N ARG A 21 -14.91 -4.70 -3.38
CA ARG A 21 -14.72 -3.41 -2.74
C ARG A 21 -15.21 -2.31 -3.69
N SER A 22 -16.03 -1.42 -3.16
CA SER A 22 -16.52 -0.23 -3.89
C SER A 22 -16.57 1.00 -2.99
N SER A 23 -16.80 2.16 -3.59
CA SER A 23 -16.89 3.44 -2.86
C SER A 23 -15.63 3.70 -2.02
N VAL A 24 -14.46 3.39 -2.59
CA VAL A 24 -13.18 3.53 -1.89
C VAL A 24 -12.82 5.00 -1.74
N SER A 25 -12.52 5.41 -0.52
CA SER A 25 -12.01 6.73 -0.20
C SER A 25 -10.78 6.61 0.71
N VAL A 26 -9.66 7.14 0.23
CA VAL A 26 -8.43 7.27 1.01
C VAL A 26 -8.35 8.67 1.62
N THR A 27 -8.10 8.76 2.92
CA THR A 27 -7.99 10.02 3.66
C THR A 27 -6.85 9.98 4.68
N GLY A 28 -6.50 11.14 5.25
CA GLY A 28 -5.56 11.20 6.38
C GLY A 28 -4.15 10.71 6.04
N ILE A 29 -3.67 11.03 4.83
CA ILE A 29 -2.31 10.69 4.43
C ILE A 29 -1.32 11.48 5.27
N GLU A 30 -0.53 10.76 6.05
CA GLU A 30 0.52 11.30 6.90
C GLU A 30 1.84 10.60 6.56
N GLU A 31 2.90 11.38 6.39
CA GLU A 31 4.24 10.85 6.15
C GLU A 31 4.93 10.54 7.48
N ILE A 32 5.43 9.31 7.63
CA ILE A 32 6.06 8.85 8.89
C ILE A 32 7.58 9.02 8.85
N ASN A 33 8.21 8.76 7.71
CA ASN A 33 9.66 8.82 7.60
C ASN A 33 10.13 8.96 6.14
N MET A 34 11.14 9.81 5.92
CA MET A 34 11.90 9.91 4.68
C MET A 34 13.31 9.34 4.91
N GLY A 35 13.45 8.02 4.76
CA GLY A 35 14.77 7.43 4.55
C GLY A 35 15.21 7.65 3.10
N TRP A 36 16.52 7.61 2.82
CA TRP A 36 17.02 7.77 1.45
C TRP A 36 16.49 6.69 0.47
N GLU A 37 16.20 5.49 0.96
CA GLU A 37 15.76 4.38 0.11
C GLU A 37 14.22 4.19 0.06
N THR A 38 13.48 4.62 1.08
CA THR A 38 12.03 4.36 1.18
C THR A 38 11.28 5.50 1.84
N GLU A 39 10.13 5.86 1.24
CA GLU A 39 9.13 6.76 1.83
C GLU A 39 8.04 5.91 2.52
N LEU A 40 7.60 6.33 3.70
CA LEU A 40 6.54 5.67 4.47
C LEU A 40 5.39 6.63 4.75
N TYR A 41 4.17 6.18 4.45
CA TYR A 41 2.94 6.91 4.71
C TYR A 41 1.97 6.06 5.53
N THR A 42 1.18 6.68 6.40
CA THR A 42 -0.07 6.11 6.93
C THR A 42 -1.27 6.78 6.30
N PHE A 43 -2.37 6.04 6.20
CA PHE A 43 -3.65 6.57 5.71
C PHE A 43 -4.83 5.74 6.22
N GLU A 44 -6.02 6.33 6.12
CA GLU A 44 -7.29 5.67 6.35
C GLU A 44 -7.93 5.27 5.02
N VAL A 45 -8.54 4.09 4.98
CA VAL A 45 -9.38 3.61 3.87
C VAL A 45 -10.78 3.44 4.39
N ARG A 46 -11.74 4.11 3.75
CA ARG A 46 -13.17 3.82 3.91
C ARG A 46 -13.66 3.18 2.63
N SER A 47 -14.42 2.11 2.74
CA SER A 47 -14.99 1.43 1.57
C SER A 47 -16.18 0.57 1.95
N THR A 48 -16.94 0.15 0.95
CA THR A 48 -17.96 -0.89 1.10
C THR A 48 -17.40 -2.20 0.59
N ILE A 49 -17.44 -3.27 1.40
CA ILE A 49 -17.10 -4.63 0.98
C ILE A 49 -18.32 -5.50 1.21
N ASN A 50 -18.83 -6.16 0.18
CA ASN A 50 -20.03 -7.03 0.27
C ASN A 50 -21.24 -6.35 0.93
N GLY A 51 -21.40 -5.03 0.69
CA GLY A 51 -22.49 -4.21 1.24
C GLY A 51 -22.24 -3.65 2.64
N GLU A 52 -21.15 -4.03 3.30
CA GLU A 52 -20.80 -3.54 4.64
C GLU A 52 -19.74 -2.43 4.58
N GLN A 53 -19.90 -1.41 5.43
CA GLN A 53 -18.90 -0.35 5.59
C GLN A 53 -17.70 -0.86 6.37
N VAL A 54 -16.52 -0.72 5.78
CA VAL A 54 -15.23 -1.13 6.35
C VAL A 54 -14.31 0.08 6.44
N ASN A 55 -13.73 0.27 7.61
CA ASN A 55 -12.74 1.31 7.88
C ASN A 55 -11.42 0.67 8.30
N GLU A 56 -10.35 1.01 7.61
CA GLU A 56 -9.04 0.38 7.78
C GLU A 56 -7.95 1.44 7.88
N ARG A 57 -7.00 1.27 8.81
CA ARG A 57 -5.76 2.03 8.79
C ARG A 57 -4.70 1.20 8.07
N ARG A 58 -3.99 1.83 7.14
CA ARG A 58 -2.98 1.19 6.29
C ARG A 58 -1.66 1.95 6.31
N VAL A 59 -0.61 1.25 5.94
CA VAL A 59 0.73 1.82 5.73
C VAL A 59 1.06 1.62 4.26
N LEU A 60 1.60 2.67 3.63
CA LEU A 60 2.17 2.60 2.30
C LEU A 60 3.69 2.72 2.44
N ARG A 61 4.42 1.77 1.85
CA ARG A 61 5.87 1.85 1.72
C ARG A 61 6.27 1.93 0.26
N VAL A 62 6.88 3.05 -0.13
CA VAL A 62 7.30 3.33 -1.51
C VAL A 62 8.80 3.12 -1.65
N PHE A 63 9.22 2.39 -2.68
CA PHE A 63 10.62 2.02 -2.92
C PHE A 63 11.24 2.89 -4.01
N GLN A 64 12.50 3.28 -3.80
CA GLN A 64 13.23 4.15 -4.72
C GLN A 64 14.57 3.56 -5.14
N GLY A 65 15.13 4.16 -6.20
CA GLY A 65 16.46 3.85 -6.71
C GLY A 65 16.55 2.53 -7.48
N ASP A 66 17.79 2.15 -7.76
CA ASP A 66 18.08 1.02 -8.63
C ASP A 66 17.54 -0.30 -8.05
N GLY A 67 16.78 -0.99 -8.89
CA GLY A 67 16.18 -2.27 -8.52
C GLY A 67 15.02 -2.17 -7.52
N ALA A 68 14.39 -1.01 -7.34
CA ALA A 68 13.23 -0.81 -6.45
C ALA A 68 12.14 -1.89 -6.63
N GLY A 69 11.82 -2.28 -7.87
CA GLY A 69 10.85 -3.35 -8.14
C GLY A 69 11.27 -4.71 -7.58
N ARG A 70 12.55 -5.07 -7.70
CA ARG A 70 13.10 -6.31 -7.13
C ARG A 70 13.20 -6.23 -5.61
N LYS A 71 13.58 -5.08 -5.06
CA LYS A 71 13.65 -4.84 -3.59
C LYS A 71 12.26 -4.98 -2.96
N SER A 72 11.25 -4.30 -3.51
CA SER A 72 9.87 -4.36 -3.03
C SER A 72 9.29 -5.78 -3.11
N ALA A 73 9.48 -6.48 -4.23
CA ALA A 73 9.04 -7.87 -4.38
C ALA A 73 9.70 -8.81 -3.36
N LYS A 74 11.00 -8.63 -3.10
CA LYS A 74 11.73 -9.44 -2.11
C LYS A 74 11.18 -9.20 -0.71
N GLU A 75 10.93 -7.94 -0.34
CA GLU A 75 10.39 -7.58 0.97
C GLU A 75 8.96 -8.10 1.16
N TYR A 76 8.07 -7.89 0.20
CA TYR A 76 6.70 -8.42 0.23
C TYR A 76 6.69 -9.95 0.45
N ASN A 77 7.47 -10.69 -0.35
CA ASN A 77 7.53 -12.14 -0.26
C ASN A 77 8.14 -12.63 1.06
N LEU A 78 9.12 -11.92 1.61
CA LEU A 78 9.71 -12.25 2.91
C LEU A 78 8.69 -12.05 4.03
N MET A 79 8.03 -10.89 4.07
CA MET A 79 7.03 -10.58 5.10
C MET A 79 5.86 -11.56 5.05
N ARG A 80 5.34 -11.87 3.86
CA ARG A 80 4.31 -12.90 3.69
C ARG A 80 4.73 -14.27 4.23
N LYS A 81 5.96 -14.70 3.98
CA LYS A 81 6.45 -16.00 4.46
C LYS A 81 6.64 -16.03 5.97
N LEU A 82 7.09 -14.92 6.56
CA LEU A 82 7.23 -14.77 8.01
C LEU A 82 5.87 -14.81 8.71
N ASP A 83 4.88 -14.08 8.18
CA ASP A 83 3.50 -14.09 8.67
C ASP A 83 2.89 -15.50 8.62
N MET A 84 3.07 -16.21 7.50
CA MET A 84 2.56 -17.57 7.31
C MET A 84 3.10 -18.60 8.33
N VAL A 85 4.28 -18.38 8.91
CA VAL A 85 4.86 -19.27 9.92
C VAL A 85 4.71 -18.72 11.35
N GLY A 86 3.92 -17.65 11.53
CA GLY A 86 3.58 -17.09 12.83
C GLY A 86 4.63 -16.15 13.43
N TYR A 87 5.60 -15.66 12.66
CA TYR A 87 6.47 -14.58 13.13
C TYR A 87 5.67 -13.28 13.26
N PRO A 88 5.90 -12.47 14.32
CA PRO A 88 5.18 -11.22 14.55
C PRO A 88 5.70 -10.12 13.63
N VAL A 89 5.28 -10.15 12.38
CA VAL A 89 5.55 -9.11 11.38
C VAL A 89 4.25 -8.38 11.01
N PRO A 90 4.31 -7.14 10.52
CA PRO A 90 3.16 -6.52 9.90
C PRO A 90 2.63 -7.37 8.75
N ARG A 91 1.30 -7.51 8.67
CA ARG A 91 0.65 -8.13 7.53
C ARG A 91 0.83 -7.23 6.31
N VAL A 92 1.38 -7.79 5.24
CA VAL A 92 1.40 -7.16 3.92
C VAL A 92 0.16 -7.59 3.16
N TYR A 93 -0.57 -6.62 2.63
CA TYR A 93 -1.80 -6.82 1.89
C TYR A 93 -1.48 -7.02 0.41
N ASP A 94 -0.79 -6.05 -0.19
CA ASP A 94 -0.63 -5.97 -1.65
C ASP A 94 0.77 -5.50 -2.06
N HIS A 95 1.15 -5.83 -3.30
CA HIS A 95 2.40 -5.40 -3.93
C HIS A 95 2.14 -4.88 -5.33
N GLU A 96 2.60 -3.67 -5.60
CA GLU A 96 2.65 -3.08 -6.93
C GLU A 96 4.12 -2.91 -7.33
N GLY A 97 4.61 -3.81 -8.18
CA GLY A 97 6.03 -3.87 -8.54
C GLY A 97 6.42 -3.10 -9.80
N SER A 98 5.44 -2.67 -10.60
CA SER A 98 5.65 -2.11 -11.94
C SER A 98 5.89 -0.60 -11.93
N GLY A 99 5.43 0.11 -10.90
CA GLY A 99 5.42 1.56 -10.87
C GLY A 99 4.32 2.17 -11.74
N MET A 100 3.41 1.40 -12.33
CA MET A 100 2.37 1.94 -13.22
C MET A 100 1.37 2.84 -12.49
N ILE A 101 1.19 2.65 -11.17
CA ILE A 101 0.18 3.40 -10.40
C ILE A 101 0.73 4.74 -9.90
N MET A 102 1.98 4.77 -9.42
CA MET A 102 2.58 5.94 -8.76
C MET A 102 4.03 6.22 -9.18
N GLU A 103 4.44 5.73 -10.35
CA GLU A 103 5.81 5.82 -10.92
C GLU A 103 6.88 5.09 -10.09
N LYS A 104 6.54 4.63 -8.89
CA LYS A 104 7.42 3.95 -7.95
C LYS A 104 6.72 2.68 -7.44
N PRO A 105 7.45 1.56 -7.32
CA PRO A 105 6.94 0.34 -6.69
C PRO A 105 6.59 0.58 -5.22
N PHE A 106 5.58 -0.14 -4.72
CA PHE A 106 5.17 -0.04 -3.33
C PHE A 106 4.56 -1.33 -2.77
N ILE A 107 4.49 -1.40 -1.44
CA ILE A 107 3.71 -2.39 -0.70
C ILE A 107 2.70 -1.68 0.21
N LEU A 108 1.57 -2.36 0.43
CA LEU A 108 0.55 -2.01 1.41
C LEU A 108 0.52 -3.02 2.55
#